data_AF-A0A948HU87-F1
#
_entry.id   AF-A0A948HU87-F1
#
_cell.length_a   1.000
_cell.length_b   1.000
_cell.length_c   1.000
_cell.angle_alpha   90.00
_cell.angle_beta   90.00
_cell.angle_gamma   90.00
#
_symmetry.space_group_name_H-M   'P 1'
#
loop_
_entity.id
_entity.type
_entity.pdbx_description
1 polymer ?
#
loop_
_entity_poly.entity_id
_entity_poly.type
_entity_poly.pdbx_seq_one_letter_code
_entity_poly.pdbx_strand_id
1 'polypeptide(L)'
;MAQKRQLLHNKKLLHLAPDGGTYIFFRYNDKQTVKVVMNKQHQPVTLGLARFNEARQQDKTATEVISGKTIKLDKQLSVPARGTLVLDIVRVK
;
A
#
# COMPACT_ATOMS: atom_id res chain seq x y z
N MET A 1 -13.39 -15.95 -17.47
CA MET A 1 -12.18 -15.10 -17.49
C MET A 1 -11.52 -15.12 -16.10
N ALA A 2 -10.71 -16.14 -15.79
CA ALA A 2 -10.00 -16.21 -14.51
C ALA A 2 -8.60 -15.59 -14.66
N GLN A 3 -8.40 -14.38 -14.16
CA GLN A 3 -7.07 -13.78 -14.16
C GLN A 3 -6.21 -14.45 -13.08
N LYS A 4 -5.45 -15.46 -13.50
CA LYS A 4 -4.53 -16.25 -12.69
C LYS A 4 -3.39 -15.35 -12.19
N ARG A 5 -3.59 -14.69 -11.06
CA ARG A 5 -2.54 -13.92 -10.38
C ARG A 5 -1.60 -14.90 -9.68
N GLN A 6 -0.60 -15.39 -10.41
CA GLN A 6 0.61 -16.03 -9.88
C GLN A 6 1.44 -15.10 -8.95
N LEU A 7 0.90 -13.92 -8.63
CA LEU A 7 1.53 -12.79 -7.94
C LEU A 7 1.49 -12.89 -6.41
N LEU A 8 0.77 -13.84 -5.81
CA LEU A 8 0.66 -13.96 -4.35
C LEU A 8 1.54 -15.07 -3.76
N HIS A 9 1.80 -16.18 -4.47
CA HIS A 9 2.45 -17.36 -3.89
C HIS A 9 3.92 -17.17 -3.49
N ASN A 10 4.65 -16.21 -4.08
CA ASN A 10 6.07 -15.96 -3.78
C ASN A 10 6.35 -14.57 -3.15
N LYS A 11 5.35 -13.96 -2.51
CA LYS A 11 5.52 -12.63 -1.87
C LYS A 11 5.49 -12.74 -0.35
N LYS A 12 6.52 -12.19 0.29
CA LYS A 12 6.60 -12.03 1.74
C LYS A 12 5.49 -11.11 2.21
N LEU A 13 4.99 -11.38 3.41
CA LEU A 13 3.95 -10.61 4.05
C LEU A 13 4.52 -9.85 5.24
N LEU A 14 4.24 -8.55 5.29
CA LEU A 14 4.54 -7.70 6.45
C LEU A 14 3.25 -6.98 6.83
N HIS A 15 2.81 -7.17 8.08
CA HIS A 15 1.67 -6.46 8.65
C HIS A 15 2.19 -5.49 9.69
N LEU A 16 1.67 -4.27 9.70
CA LEU A 16 1.91 -3.34 10.79
C LEU A 16 0.78 -3.46 11.80
N ALA A 17 1.12 -3.29 13.07
CA ALA A 17 0.12 -3.21 14.13
C ALA A 17 -0.90 -2.12 13.79
N PRO A 18 -2.22 -2.39 13.95
CA PRO A 18 -3.23 -1.37 13.74
C PRO A 18 -2.95 -0.18 14.65
N ASP A 19 -2.91 1.01 14.08
CA ASP A 19 -2.72 2.25 14.83
C ASP A 19 -3.88 3.20 14.52
N GLY A 20 -4.55 3.68 15.57
CA GLY A 20 -5.68 4.61 15.46
C GLY A 20 -6.71 4.18 14.43
N GLY A 21 -7.19 2.94 14.41
CA GLY A 21 -8.22 2.49 13.46
C GLY A 21 -7.77 2.38 12.00
N THR A 22 -6.48 2.49 11.72
CA THR A 22 -5.89 2.21 10.41
C THR A 22 -5.19 0.86 10.40
N TYR A 23 -5.30 0.14 9.29
CA TYR A 23 -4.71 -1.18 9.11
C TYR A 23 -3.92 -1.26 7.82
N ILE A 24 -2.69 -1.75 7.91
CA ILE A 24 -1.72 -1.64 6.82
C ILE A 24 -0.94 -2.93 6.70
N PHE A 25 -0.87 -3.42 5.47
CA PHE A 25 -0.04 -4.57 5.15
C PHE A 25 0.59 -4.47 3.77
N PHE A 26 1.65 -5.25 3.58
CA PHE A 26 2.45 -5.27 2.37
C PHE A 26 2.62 -6.71 1.91
N ARG A 27 2.45 -6.93 0.61
CA ARG A 27 2.92 -8.14 -0.08
C ARG A 27 4.03 -7.75 -1.03
N TYR A 28 5.24 -8.25 -0.80
CA TYR A 28 6.38 -7.83 -1.60
C TYR A 28 7.31 -8.99 -2.00
N ASN A 29 8.01 -8.77 -3.09
CA ASN A 29 9.20 -9.51 -3.51
C ASN A 29 10.19 -8.52 -4.15
N ASP A 30 11.24 -9.03 -4.77
CA ASP A 30 12.28 -8.18 -5.36
C ASP A 30 11.81 -7.36 -6.57
N LYS A 31 10.68 -7.74 -7.20
CA LYS A 31 10.15 -7.10 -8.41
C LYS A 31 8.99 -6.14 -8.14
N GLN A 32 8.20 -6.39 -7.09
CA GLN A 32 6.95 -5.69 -6.88
C GLN A 32 6.57 -5.64 -5.41
N THR A 33 6.01 -4.52 -4.98
CA THR A 33 5.37 -4.34 -3.69
C THR A 33 3.92 -3.92 -3.88
N VAL A 34 3.01 -4.67 -3.27
CA VAL A 34 1.60 -4.29 -3.13
C VAL A 34 1.38 -3.85 -1.69
N LYS A 35 1.02 -2.59 -1.49
CA LYS A 35 0.69 -2.01 -0.19
C LYS A 35 -0.82 -1.82 -0.10
N VAL A 36 -1.41 -2.30 0.98
CA VAL A 36 -2.83 -2.13 1.24
C VAL A 36 -2.99 -1.32 2.51
N VAL A 37 -3.72 -0.22 2.41
CA VAL A 37 -3.97 0.72 3.50
C VAL A 37 -5.47 0.85 3.67
N MET A 38 -5.96 0.53 4.86
CA MET A 38 -7.37 0.58 5.21
C MET A 38 -7.58 1.59 6.32
N ASN A 39 -8.55 2.47 6.13
CA ASN A 39 -9.06 3.34 7.17
C ASN A 39 -10.42 2.81 7.64
N LYS A 40 -10.51 2.32 8.88
CA LYS A 40 -11.78 1.84 9.45
C LYS A 40 -12.60 2.96 10.10
N GLN A 41 -12.05 4.18 10.18
CA GLN A 41 -12.73 5.31 10.77
C GLN A 41 -13.77 5.93 9.82
N HIS A 42 -14.70 6.68 10.40
CA HIS A 42 -15.69 7.48 9.68
C HIS A 42 -15.15 8.82 9.15
N GLN A 43 -13.91 9.16 9.47
CA GLN A 43 -13.26 10.38 9.04
C GLN A 43 -12.04 10.04 8.18
N PRO A 44 -11.65 10.89 7.20
CA PRO A 44 -10.40 10.73 6.48
C PRO A 44 -9.21 10.78 7.45
N VAL A 45 -8.17 10.01 7.14
CA VAL A 45 -6.95 9.96 7.95
C VAL A 45 -5.74 10.26 7.08
N THR A 46 -4.85 11.09 7.60
CA THR A 46 -3.57 11.40 6.96
C THR A 46 -2.46 10.63 7.67
N LEU A 47 -1.88 9.67 6.96
CA LEU A 47 -0.83 8.81 7.47
C LEU A 47 0.54 9.34 7.10
N GLY A 48 1.36 9.65 8.11
CA GLY A 48 2.77 9.96 7.90
C GLY A 48 3.53 8.73 7.39
N LEU A 49 4.14 8.83 6.21
CA LEU A 49 4.77 7.71 5.53
C LEU A 49 6.06 7.22 6.23
N ALA A 50 6.64 8.03 7.12
CA ALA A 50 7.84 7.68 7.91
C ALA A 50 7.65 6.43 8.79
N ARG A 51 6.43 6.12 9.24
CA ARG A 51 6.15 4.90 10.02
C ARG A 51 6.20 3.63 9.17
N PHE A 52 6.25 3.76 7.83
CA PHE A 52 6.33 2.64 6.88
C PHE A 52 7.76 2.34 6.43
N ASN A 53 8.75 2.94 7.09
CA ASN A 53 10.16 2.88 6.76
C ASN A 53 10.76 1.46 6.75
N GLU A 54 10.15 0.52 7.48
CA GLU A 54 10.56 -0.90 7.49
C GLU A 54 10.23 -1.63 6.17
N ALA A 55 9.25 -1.14 5.40
CA ALA A 55 8.75 -1.82 4.20
C ALA A 55 9.48 -1.42 2.89
N ARG A 56 10.68 -0.83 2.98
CA ARG A 56 11.57 -0.33 1.90
C ARG A 56 11.15 1.02 1.29
N GLN A 57 11.95 2.05 1.60
CA GLN A 57 11.70 3.50 1.43
C GLN A 57 11.96 4.10 0.03
N GLN A 58 12.35 3.34 -0.99
CA GLN A 58 12.85 3.98 -2.22
C GLN A 58 11.78 4.28 -3.28
N ASP A 59 10.54 3.85 -3.04
CA ASP A 59 9.48 3.95 -4.02
C ASP A 59 8.82 5.34 -3.95
N LYS A 60 9.12 6.19 -4.93
CA LYS A 60 8.62 7.59 -5.00
C LYS A 60 7.17 7.68 -5.47
N THR A 61 6.71 6.67 -6.21
CA THR A 61 5.38 6.64 -6.80
C THR A 61 4.78 5.25 -6.68
N ALA A 62 3.46 5.20 -6.64
CA ALA A 62 2.69 3.96 -6.72
C ALA A 62 1.48 4.16 -7.62
N THR A 63 1.01 3.08 -8.24
CA THR A 63 -0.26 3.07 -8.96
C THR A 63 -1.34 2.61 -7.99
N GLU A 64 -2.37 3.43 -7.79
CA GLU A 64 -3.56 3.01 -7.06
C GLU A 64 -4.37 2.08 -7.97
N VAL A 65 -4.52 0.83 -7.56
CA VAL A 65 -4.99 -0.27 -8.40
C VAL A 65 -6.46 -0.11 -8.78
N ILE A 66 -7.28 0.51 -7.92
CA ILE A 66 -8.73 0.62 -8.14
C ILE A 66 -9.03 1.71 -9.18
N SER A 67 -8.37 2.86 -9.08
CA SER A 67 -8.57 4.05 -9.92
C SER A 67 -7.57 4.17 -11.08
N GLY A 68 -6.49 3.40 -11.05
CA GLY A 68 -5.38 3.48 -12.02
C GLY A 68 -4.51 4.74 -11.86
N LYS A 69 -4.77 5.59 -10.86
CA LYS A 69 -4.06 6.85 -10.68
C LYS A 69 -2.68 6.64 -10.09
N THR A 70 -1.69 7.38 -10.58
CA THR A 70 -0.37 7.44 -9.96
C THR A 70 -0.42 8.36 -8.74
N ILE A 71 -0.01 7.84 -7.58
CA ILE A 71 0.10 8.55 -6.32
C ILE A 71 1.57 8.74 -5.99
N LYS A 72 1.95 9.98 -5.61
CA LYS A 72 3.28 10.26 -5.07
C LYS A 72 3.35 9.82 -3.61
N LEU A 73 4.38 9.05 -3.28
CA LEU A 73 4.64 8.55 -1.94
C LEU A 73 5.69 9.43 -1.26
N ASP A 74 5.33 10.69 -0.98
CA ASP A 74 6.22 11.66 -0.37
C ASP A 74 6.22 11.51 1.18
N LYS A 75 5.63 12.47 1.90
CA LYS A 75 5.64 12.49 3.37
C LYS A 75 4.36 11.96 3.99
N GLN A 76 3.24 12.08 3.30
CA GLN A 76 1.91 11.79 3.83
C GLN A 76 1.04 11.11 2.79
N LEU A 77 0.14 10.24 3.25
CA LEU A 77 -0.86 9.58 2.43
C LEU A 77 -2.24 9.81 3.05
N SER A 78 -3.14 10.45 2.31
CA SER A 78 -4.52 10.64 2.73
C SER A 78 -5.36 9.43 2.34
N VAL A 79 -6.07 8.86 3.29
CA VAL A 79 -6.98 7.73 3.09
C VAL A 79 -8.40 8.19 3.41
N PRO A 80 -9.35 8.05 2.48
CA PRO A 80 -10.74 8.44 2.71
C PRO A 80 -11.36 7.73 3.93
N ALA A 81 -12.39 8.33 4.50
CA ALA A 81 -13.23 7.70 5.51
C ALA A 81 -13.76 6.35 5.01
N ARG A 82 -13.63 5.29 5.82
CA ARG A 82 -13.99 3.91 5.45
C ARG A 82 -13.35 3.44 4.13
N GLY A 83 -12.26 4.09 3.72
CA GLY A 83 -11.59 3.88 2.44
C GLY A 83 -10.51 2.83 2.51
N THR A 84 -10.25 2.20 1.37
CA THR A 84 -9.09 1.32 1.17
C THR A 84 -8.30 1.83 -0.03
N LEU A 85 -6.99 1.95 0.14
CA LEU A 85 -6.06 2.19 -0.96
C LEU A 85 -5.25 0.91 -1.21
N VAL A 86 -5.20 0.49 -2.47
CA VAL A 86 -4.33 -0.60 -2.91
C VAL A 86 -3.29 0.01 -3.82
N LEU A 87 -2.06 0.09 -3.36
CA LEU A 87 -0.96 0.73 -4.05
C LEU A 87 -0.03 -0.34 -4.60
N ASP A 88 0.12 -0.36 -5.91
CA ASP A 88 1.04 -1.24 -6.61
C ASP A 88 2.29 -0.47 -7.02
N ILE A 89 3.44 -1.08 -6.74
CA ILE A 89 4.75 -0.51 -7.01
C ILE A 89 5.54 -1.58 -7.74
N VAL A 90 5.80 -1.32 -9.02
CA VAL A 90 6.61 -2.19 -9.87
C VAL A 90 8.02 -1.62 -9.95
N ARG A 91 9.02 -2.43 -9.60
CA ARG A 91 10.42 -2.08 -9.73
C ARG A 91 10.91 -2.53 -11.09
N VAL A 92 11.15 -1.58 -11.98
CA VAL A 92 11.87 -1.83 -13.22
C VAL A 92 13.36 -1.87 -12.84
N LYS A 93 14.04 -2.97 -13.19
CA LYS A 93 15.49 -3.08 -13.06
C LYS A 93 16.19 -2.12 -14.01
#